data_AF-A0A0M6ZD07-F1
#
_entry.id   AF-A0A0M6ZD07-F1
#
_cell.length_a   1.000
_cell.length_b   1.000
_cell.length_c   1.000
_cell.angle_alpha   90.00
_cell.angle_beta   90.00
_cell.angle_gamma   90.00
#
_symmetry.space_group_name_H-M   'P 1'
#
loop_
_entity.id
_entity.type
_entity.pdbx_description
1 polymer ?
#
loop_
_entity_poly.entity_id
_entity_poly.type
_entity_poly.pdbx_seq_one_letter_code
_entity_poly.pdbx_strand_id
1 'polypeptide(L)'
;MNNVLRLCVFVFALSTAEQTLAAQDAYYACDTASEYKNLVKYIRSIPDPSDQMISHLRKELKQKYKHLSFKQKMQSKEYERDMKKAMQEFRPTKPAPPNFACKKIPGNTILVDKNGQFSGIACIRPPSWSKCKWTGRNALKARWSPTSDRKTWRRR
;
A
#
# COMPACT_ATOMS: atom_id res chain seq x y z
N MET A 1 -2.81 -11.42 -23.67
CA MET A 1 -3.07 -10.30 -22.74
C MET A 1 -1.76 -9.95 -22.04
N ASN A 2 -1.57 -8.70 -21.60
CA ASN A 2 -0.78 -8.35 -20.40
C ASN A 2 0.61 -7.72 -20.46
N ASN A 3 1.11 -7.13 -21.56
CA ASN A 3 2.30 -6.26 -21.40
C ASN A 3 1.97 -4.77 -21.57
N VAL A 4 1.43 -4.33 -22.70
CA VAL A 4 1.27 -2.88 -22.95
C VAL A 4 0.13 -2.23 -22.15
N LEU A 5 -1.05 -2.85 -22.12
CA LEU A 5 -2.19 -2.34 -21.32
C LEU A 5 -1.89 -2.42 -19.82
N ARG A 6 -1.16 -3.47 -19.40
CA ARG A 6 -0.63 -3.55 -18.04
C ARG A 6 0.38 -2.46 -17.79
N LEU A 7 1.31 -2.17 -18.71
CA LEU A 7 2.33 -1.12 -18.55
C LEU A 7 1.71 0.27 -18.42
N CYS A 8 0.75 0.65 -19.27
CA CYS A 8 0.14 1.98 -19.19
C CYS A 8 -0.71 2.17 -17.92
N VAL A 9 -1.47 1.13 -17.54
CA VAL A 9 -2.17 1.12 -16.24
C VAL A 9 -1.16 1.09 -15.11
N PHE A 10 -0.06 0.34 -15.22
CA PHE A 10 1.02 0.29 -14.24
C PHE A 10 1.69 1.65 -14.08
N VAL A 11 1.96 2.42 -15.13
CA VAL A 11 2.67 3.71 -15.01
C VAL A 11 1.77 4.77 -14.36
N PHE A 12 0.47 4.78 -14.69
CA PHE A 12 -0.50 5.69 -14.07
C PHE A 12 -0.90 5.26 -12.65
N ALA A 13 -0.96 3.95 -12.42
CA ALA A 13 -1.05 3.37 -11.10
C ALA A 13 0.22 3.61 -10.30
N LEU A 14 1.42 3.50 -10.87
CA LEU A 14 2.69 3.71 -10.18
C LEU A 14 2.81 5.16 -9.74
N SER A 15 2.41 6.16 -10.53
CA SER A 15 2.49 7.55 -10.07
C SER A 15 1.53 7.88 -8.91
N THR A 16 0.40 7.18 -8.82
CA THR A 16 -0.62 7.36 -7.76
C THR A 16 -0.48 6.37 -6.59
N ALA A 17 0.08 5.19 -6.84
CA ALA A 17 0.46 4.13 -5.90
C ALA A 17 1.83 4.40 -5.30
N GLU A 18 2.77 5.06 -5.97
CA GLU A 18 3.98 5.55 -5.29
C GLU A 18 3.62 6.60 -4.25
N GLN A 19 2.57 7.39 -4.46
CA GLN A 19 2.07 8.33 -3.44
C GLN A 19 1.26 7.65 -2.33
N THR A 20 0.61 6.50 -2.57
CA THR A 20 -0.24 5.81 -1.58
C THR A 20 0.40 4.55 -0.96
N LEU A 21 1.13 3.75 -1.73
CA LEU A 21 1.89 2.58 -1.30
C LEU A 21 3.28 2.92 -0.75
N ALA A 22 4.02 3.89 -1.32
CA ALA A 22 5.26 4.36 -0.64
C ALA A 22 4.94 5.14 0.65
N ALA A 23 3.70 5.60 0.81
CA ALA A 23 3.15 6.06 2.09
C ALA A 23 2.70 4.92 3.03
N GLN A 24 2.41 3.72 2.51
CA GLN A 24 1.99 2.53 3.27
C GLN A 24 3.13 1.58 3.63
N ASP A 25 4.35 1.86 3.19
CA ASP A 25 5.60 1.38 3.81
C ASP A 25 5.80 2.11 5.15
N ALA A 26 4.76 1.98 5.94
CA ALA A 26 4.45 2.72 7.12
C ALA A 26 5.22 2.03 8.25
N TYR A 27 6.47 2.45 8.45
CA TYR A 27 7.23 2.21 9.68
C TYR A 27 6.60 3.00 10.83
N TYR A 28 5.33 2.73 11.10
CA TYR A 28 4.59 3.30 12.20
C TYR A 28 4.50 2.24 13.29
N ALA A 29 4.52 2.72 14.52
CA ALA A 29 4.20 1.91 15.68
C ALA A 29 3.05 2.57 16.43
N CYS A 30 2.14 1.74 16.92
CA CYS A 30 0.93 2.15 17.62
C CYS A 30 1.06 1.88 19.13
N ASP A 31 0.26 2.53 19.95
CA ASP A 31 0.32 2.33 21.41
C ASP A 31 -0.04 0.88 21.82
N THR A 32 -0.95 0.25 21.08
CA THR A 32 -1.32 -1.16 21.32
C THR A 32 -1.13 -2.06 20.11
N ALA A 33 -0.95 -3.36 20.38
CA ALA A 33 -0.92 -4.41 19.37
C ALA A 33 -2.22 -4.47 18.56
N SER A 34 -3.36 -4.23 19.21
CA SER A 34 -4.70 -4.26 18.59
C SER A 34 -4.87 -3.13 17.57
N GLU A 35 -4.49 -1.90 17.94
CA GLU A 35 -4.51 -0.76 17.03
C GLU A 35 -3.62 -0.98 15.81
N TYR A 36 -2.42 -1.53 15.98
CA TYR A 36 -1.56 -1.86 14.85
C TYR A 36 -2.22 -2.88 13.91
N LYS A 37 -2.87 -3.92 14.47
CA LYS A 37 -3.63 -4.89 13.65
C LYS A 37 -4.79 -4.23 12.91
N ASN A 38 -5.50 -3.30 13.53
CA ASN A 38 -6.59 -2.57 12.90
C ASN A 38 -6.08 -1.63 11.79
N LEU A 39 -4.95 -0.96 11.99
CA LEU A 39 -4.26 -0.20 10.95
C LEU A 39 -3.91 -1.08 9.75
N VAL A 40 -3.32 -2.25 9.98
CA VAL A 40 -2.97 -3.18 8.90
C VAL A 40 -4.21 -3.67 8.16
N LYS A 41 -5.29 -4.00 8.87
CA LYS A 41 -6.57 -4.38 8.26
C LYS A 41 -7.15 -3.25 7.41
N TYR A 42 -7.14 -2.04 7.95
CA TYR A 42 -7.61 -0.84 7.24
C TYR A 42 -6.79 -0.60 5.97
N ILE A 43 -5.46 -0.64 6.04
CA ILE A 43 -4.57 -0.47 4.87
C ILE A 43 -4.91 -1.51 3.80
N ARG A 44 -5.07 -2.78 4.20
CA ARG A 44 -5.45 -3.87 3.27
C ARG A 44 -6.85 -3.75 2.69
N SER A 45 -7.74 -3.02 3.35
CA SER A 45 -9.11 -2.78 2.87
C SER A 45 -9.20 -1.65 1.86
N ILE A 46 -8.16 -0.81 1.73
CA ILE A 46 -8.13 0.26 0.75
C ILE A 46 -8.09 -0.37 -0.65
N PRO A 47 -9.09 -0.09 -1.51
CA PRO A 47 -9.09 -0.64 -2.85
C PRO A 47 -7.96 -0.04 -3.68
N ASP A 48 -7.19 -0.88 -4.37
CA ASP A 48 -6.11 -0.44 -5.23
C ASP A 48 -6.64 0.49 -6.34
N PRO A 49 -6.07 1.70 -6.54
CA PRO A 49 -6.53 2.62 -7.58
C PRO A 49 -6.55 2.01 -8.99
N SER A 50 -5.65 1.07 -9.28
CA SER A 50 -5.58 0.33 -10.54
C SER A 50 -6.78 -0.61 -10.70
N ASP A 51 -7.15 -1.32 -9.63
CA ASP A 51 -8.31 -2.22 -9.65
C ASP A 51 -9.61 -1.42 -9.82
N GLN A 52 -9.70 -0.26 -9.15
CA GLN A 52 -10.81 0.67 -9.34
C GLN A 52 -10.87 1.19 -10.79
N MET A 53 -9.74 1.56 -11.39
CA MET A 53 -9.66 1.99 -12.79
C MET A 53 -10.08 0.87 -13.75
N ILE A 54 -9.60 -0.36 -13.56
CA ILE A 54 -9.97 -1.52 -14.39
C ILE A 54 -11.48 -1.77 -14.29
N SER A 55 -12.05 -1.69 -13.10
CA SER A 55 -13.49 -1.82 -12.87
C SER A 55 -14.28 -0.72 -13.60
N HIS A 56 -13.82 0.53 -13.51
CA HIS A 56 -14.42 1.67 -14.20
C HIS A 56 -14.39 1.50 -15.72
N LEU A 57 -13.24 1.21 -16.31
CA LEU A 57 -13.10 0.96 -17.75
C LEU A 57 -13.99 -0.18 -18.24
N ARG A 58 -14.08 -1.26 -17.45
CA ARG A 58 -14.99 -2.36 -17.76
C ARG A 58 -16.43 -1.89 -17.74
N LYS A 59 -16.85 -1.05 -16.80
CA LYS A 59 -18.23 -0.56 -16.73
C LYS A 59 -18.58 0.33 -17.93
N GLU A 60 -17.74 1.32 -18.23
CA GLU A 60 -17.98 2.30 -19.31
C GLU A 60 -17.94 1.65 -20.70
N LEU A 61 -16.95 0.79 -20.97
CA LEU A 61 -16.71 0.28 -22.32
C LEU A 61 -17.43 -1.03 -22.62
N LYS A 62 -17.93 -1.76 -21.60
CA LYS A 62 -18.49 -3.11 -21.79
C LYS A 62 -19.68 -3.12 -22.72
N GLN A 63 -20.65 -2.23 -22.54
CA GLN A 63 -21.87 -2.25 -23.35
C GLN A 63 -21.61 -1.80 -24.79
N LYS A 64 -20.89 -0.68 -24.96
CA LYS A 64 -20.60 -0.09 -26.27
C LYS A 64 -19.86 -1.06 -27.18
N TYR A 65 -18.91 -1.82 -26.64
CA TYR A 65 -18.06 -2.72 -27.42
C TYR A 65 -18.32 -4.20 -27.15
N LYS A 66 -19.48 -4.59 -26.60
CA LYS A 66 -19.79 -6.01 -26.29
C LYS A 66 -19.70 -6.94 -27.50
N HIS A 67 -20.00 -6.42 -28.68
CA HIS A 67 -20.07 -7.14 -29.95
C HIS A 67 -18.70 -7.33 -30.63
N LEU A 68 -17.68 -6.57 -30.20
CA LEU A 68 -16.33 -6.70 -30.75
C LEU A 68 -15.52 -7.74 -29.98
N SER A 69 -14.79 -8.57 -30.72
CA SER A 69 -13.76 -9.43 -30.13
C SER A 69 -12.64 -8.58 -29.52
N PHE A 70 -11.87 -9.18 -28.60
CA PHE A 70 -10.74 -8.48 -27.97
C PHE A 70 -9.73 -7.94 -28.99
N LYS A 71 -9.41 -8.72 -30.04
CA LYS A 71 -8.48 -8.31 -31.09
C LYS A 71 -9.00 -7.08 -31.86
N GLN A 72 -10.29 -7.06 -32.19
CA GLN A 72 -10.93 -5.93 -32.87
C GLN A 72 -10.97 -4.67 -31.99
N LYS A 73 -11.21 -4.81 -30.68
CA LYS A 73 -11.14 -3.69 -29.73
C LYS A 73 -9.76 -3.03 -29.74
N MET A 74 -8.70 -3.84 -29.63
CA MET A 74 -7.32 -3.34 -29.59
C MET A 74 -6.84 -2.71 -30.90
N GLN A 75 -7.49 -3.03 -32.03
CA GLN A 75 -7.20 -2.45 -33.34
C GLN A 75 -8.07 -1.24 -33.66
N SER A 76 -9.12 -0.98 -32.86
CA SER A 76 -10.04 0.14 -33.07
C SER A 76 -9.49 1.43 -32.46
N LYS A 77 -9.29 2.44 -33.31
CA LYS A 77 -8.93 3.81 -32.87
C LYS A 77 -10.01 4.44 -31.99
N GLU A 78 -11.27 4.07 -32.21
CA GLU A 78 -12.39 4.57 -31.40
C GLU A 78 -12.33 4.00 -29.99
N TYR A 79 -12.11 2.69 -29.86
CA TYR A 79 -11.94 2.04 -28.56
C TYR A 79 -10.76 2.64 -27.78
N GLU A 80 -9.65 2.91 -28.45
CA GLU A 80 -8.50 3.56 -27.82
C GLU A 80 -8.82 4.96 -27.30
N ARG A 81 -9.54 5.77 -28.09
CA ARG A 81 -9.97 7.12 -27.70
C ARG A 81 -10.89 7.10 -26.49
N ASP A 82 -11.90 6.23 -26.51
CA ASP A 82 -12.87 6.12 -25.42
C ASP A 82 -12.22 5.57 -24.14
N MET A 83 -11.28 4.63 -24.28
CA MET A 83 -10.48 4.16 -23.15
C MET A 83 -9.63 5.29 -22.55
N LYS A 84 -8.94 6.08 -23.39
CA LYS A 84 -8.18 7.25 -22.92
C LYS A 84 -9.06 8.26 -22.21
N LYS A 85 -10.24 8.54 -22.76
CA LYS A 85 -11.21 9.45 -22.15
C LYS A 85 -11.68 8.94 -20.78
N ALA A 86 -12.10 7.67 -20.69
CA ALA A 86 -12.53 7.08 -19.43
C ALA A 86 -11.40 7.03 -18.38
N MET A 87 -10.15 6.80 -18.81
CA MET A 87 -8.99 6.91 -17.90
C MET A 87 -8.78 8.34 -17.38
N GLN A 88 -9.01 9.37 -18.20
CA GLN A 88 -8.88 10.77 -17.79
C GLN A 88 -10.02 11.23 -16.87
N GLU A 89 -11.22 10.69 -17.07
CA GLU A 89 -12.40 10.99 -16.27
C GLU A 89 -12.40 10.24 -14.93
N PHE A 90 -11.70 9.11 -14.85
CA PHE A 90 -11.61 8.32 -13.64
C PHE A 90 -10.99 9.10 -12.47
N ARG A 91 -11.72 9.13 -11.37
CA ARG A 91 -11.26 9.64 -10.08
C ARG A 91 -11.26 8.49 -9.07
N PRO A 92 -10.09 8.07 -8.55
CA PRO A 92 -10.05 7.00 -7.55
C PRO A 92 -10.73 7.46 -6.27
N THR A 93 -11.43 6.53 -5.62
CA THR A 93 -12.00 6.77 -4.29
C THR A 93 -10.87 6.96 -3.30
N LYS A 94 -10.83 8.12 -2.66
CA LYS A 94 -9.87 8.38 -1.59
C LYS A 94 -10.38 7.74 -0.30
N PRO A 95 -9.61 6.85 0.35
CA PRO A 95 -10.03 6.28 1.61
C PRO A 95 -10.07 7.37 2.70
N ALA A 96 -11.06 7.30 3.60
CA ALA A 96 -11.17 8.22 4.73
C ALA A 96 -9.93 8.10 5.61
N PRO A 97 -9.32 9.20 6.09
CA PRO A 97 -8.07 9.14 6.84
C PRO A 97 -8.24 8.25 8.07
N PRO A 98 -7.30 7.33 8.32
CA PRO A 98 -7.41 6.43 9.46
C PRO A 98 -7.24 7.18 10.78
N ASN A 99 -8.14 6.95 11.73
CA ASN A 99 -8.01 7.45 13.09
C ASN A 99 -7.27 6.43 13.97
N PHE A 100 -5.95 6.25 13.75
CA PHE A 100 -5.12 5.42 14.61
C PHE A 100 -4.02 6.25 15.28
N ALA A 101 -3.77 6.01 16.57
CA ALA A 101 -2.69 6.64 17.34
C ALA A 101 -1.29 6.07 17.00
N CYS A 102 -1.02 5.87 15.72
CA CYS A 102 0.22 5.31 15.22
C CYS A 102 1.17 6.42 14.76
N LYS A 103 2.44 6.32 15.12
CA LYS A 103 3.46 7.32 14.78
C LYS A 103 4.65 6.67 14.10
N LYS A 104 5.26 7.39 13.16
CA LYS A 104 6.46 6.94 12.46
C LYS A 104 7.59 6.68 13.45
N ILE A 105 8.29 5.57 13.28
CA ILE A 105 9.44 5.14 14.10
C ILE A 105 10.60 6.12 13.84
N PRO A 106 11.00 6.92 14.84
CA PRO A 106 12.07 7.89 14.70
C PRO A 106 13.45 7.25 14.80
N GLY A 107 14.45 7.97 14.30
CA GLY A 107 15.86 7.63 14.47
C GLY A 107 16.32 6.39 13.72
N ASN A 108 17.57 6.03 13.97
CA ASN A 108 18.24 4.89 13.34
C ASN A 108 18.39 3.70 14.29
N THR A 109 18.23 3.91 15.59
CA THR A 109 18.40 2.86 16.60
C THR A 109 17.07 2.62 17.31
N ILE A 110 16.73 1.37 17.51
CA ILE A 110 15.56 0.94 18.27
C ILE A 110 15.93 -0.20 19.21
N LEU A 111 15.23 -0.30 20.34
CA LEU A 111 15.25 -1.48 21.19
C LEU A 111 14.04 -2.35 20.86
N VAL A 112 14.26 -3.65 20.66
CA VAL A 112 13.19 -4.62 20.44
C VAL A 112 13.01 -5.45 21.71
N ASP A 113 11.81 -5.41 22.27
CA ASP A 113 11.49 -6.22 23.44
C ASP A 113 11.38 -7.70 23.04
N LYS A 114 12.07 -8.59 23.76
CA LYS A 114 12.01 -10.04 23.52
C LYS A 114 10.68 -10.63 24.00
N ASN A 115 10.11 -10.08 25.07
CA ASN A 115 8.88 -10.58 25.69
C ASN A 115 7.64 -10.00 25.01
N GLY A 116 7.78 -8.88 24.31
CA GLY A 116 6.72 -8.25 23.52
C GLY A 116 6.70 -8.67 22.04
N GLN A 117 7.16 -9.89 21.72
CA GLN A 117 7.09 -10.44 20.35
C GLN A 117 5.97 -11.49 20.27
N PHE A 118 4.98 -11.23 19.43
CA PHE A 118 3.83 -12.12 19.24
C PHE A 118 3.47 -12.19 17.76
N SER A 119 3.13 -13.37 17.24
CA SER A 119 2.63 -13.65 15.87
C SER A 119 2.67 -12.46 14.88
N GLY A 120 3.85 -12.17 14.33
CA GLY A 120 4.04 -11.18 13.27
C GLY A 120 4.19 -9.71 13.72
N ILE A 121 4.07 -9.40 15.00
CA ILE A 121 4.26 -8.06 15.58
C ILE A 121 5.35 -8.05 16.67
N ALA A 122 5.94 -6.88 16.88
CA ALA A 122 6.99 -6.66 17.86
C ALA A 122 6.76 -5.34 18.59
N CYS A 123 7.01 -5.39 19.89
CA CYS A 123 7.14 -4.25 20.77
C CYS A 123 8.53 -3.62 20.58
N ILE A 124 8.56 -2.34 20.20
CA ILE A 124 9.79 -1.58 19.98
C ILE A 124 9.81 -0.29 20.80
N ARG A 125 11.02 0.12 21.19
CA ARG A 125 11.28 1.35 21.92
C ARG A 125 12.49 2.07 21.30
N PRO A 126 12.25 2.98 20.36
CA PRO A 126 13.22 4.01 19.96
C PRO A 126 13.64 4.85 21.18
N PRO A 127 14.87 5.39 21.22
CA PRO A 127 15.37 6.17 22.36
C PRO A 127 14.49 7.37 22.74
N SER A 128 13.83 7.98 21.75
CA SER A 128 12.95 9.14 21.97
C SER A 128 11.56 8.77 22.50
N TRP A 129 11.25 7.49 22.69
CA TRP A 129 9.96 7.03 23.23
C TRP A 129 10.12 6.51 24.65
N SER A 130 9.28 7.01 25.56
CA SER A 130 9.25 6.56 26.95
C SER A 130 8.65 5.16 27.10
N LYS A 131 7.69 4.81 26.24
CA LYS A 131 6.98 3.53 26.25
C LYS A 131 7.24 2.75 24.97
N CYS A 132 7.10 1.43 25.07
CA CYS A 132 7.06 0.58 23.91
C CYS A 132 5.84 0.90 23.03
N LYS A 133 6.02 0.80 21.71
CA LYS A 133 4.94 0.79 20.72
C LYS A 133 5.03 -0.45 19.82
N TRP A 134 3.91 -0.83 19.23
CA TRP A 134 3.73 -2.06 18.49
C TRP A 134 3.81 -1.85 16.98
N THR A 135 4.60 -2.67 16.30
CA THR A 135 4.76 -2.64 14.84
C THR A 135 4.91 -4.05 14.25
N GLY A 136 4.87 -4.17 12.93
CA GLY A 136 4.98 -5.43 12.22
C GLY A 136 6.43 -5.90 12.14
N ARG A 137 6.69 -7.16 12.47
CA ARG A 137 8.05 -7.73 12.50
C ARG A 137 8.70 -7.76 11.11
N ASN A 138 7.92 -8.02 10.06
CA ASN A 138 8.44 -8.04 8.68
C ASN A 138 8.79 -6.64 8.20
N ALA A 139 7.91 -5.66 8.46
CA ALA A 139 8.20 -4.24 8.19
C ALA A 139 9.45 -3.78 8.96
N LEU A 140 9.60 -4.21 10.22
CA LEU A 140 10.78 -3.91 11.02
C LEU A 140 12.07 -4.46 10.39
N LYS A 141 12.07 -5.74 10.01
CA LYS A 141 13.23 -6.43 9.39
C LYS A 141 13.61 -5.88 8.02
N ALA A 142 12.69 -5.25 7.31
CA ALA A 142 12.97 -4.61 6.03
C ALA A 142 13.95 -3.43 6.19
N ARG A 143 13.91 -2.71 7.33
CA ARG A 143 14.72 -1.51 7.55
C ARG A 143 15.72 -1.58 8.69
N TRP A 144 15.51 -2.43 9.68
CA TRP A 144 16.41 -2.55 10.81
C TRP A 144 16.98 -3.97 10.89
N SER A 145 18.24 -4.05 11.30
CA SER A 145 18.96 -5.28 11.58
C SER A 145 19.37 -5.35 13.05
N PRO A 146 19.29 -6.52 13.70
CA PRO A 146 19.79 -6.70 15.05
C PRO A 146 21.31 -6.47 15.11
N THR A 147 21.78 -5.80 16.15
CA THR A 147 23.21 -5.73 16.50
C THR A 147 23.65 -6.98 17.28
N SER A 148 24.93 -7.03 17.67
CA SER A 148 25.52 -8.16 18.42
C SER A 148 24.75 -8.53 19.70
N ASP A 149 24.20 -7.55 20.41
CA ASP A 149 23.38 -7.73 21.61
C ASP A 149 21.97 -8.30 21.33
N ARG A 150 21.57 -8.40 20.05
CA ARG A 150 20.27 -8.86 19.52
C ARG A 150 19.03 -8.12 20.02
N LYS A 151 19.17 -7.20 20.98
CA LYS A 151 18.10 -6.36 21.56
C LYS A 151 18.06 -5.00 20.87
N THR A 152 19.23 -4.44 20.58
CA THR A 152 19.34 -3.22 19.82
C THR A 152 19.30 -3.56 18.34
N TRP A 153 18.49 -2.82 17.58
CA TRP A 153 18.45 -2.94 16.14
C TRP A 153 18.81 -1.58 15.54
N ARG A 154 19.62 -1.60 14.49
CA ARG A 154 20.06 -0.41 13.76
C ARG A 154 19.51 -0.42 12.35
N ARG A 155 19.17 0.78 11.85
CA ARG A 155 18.72 0.97 10.48
C ARG A 155 19.83 0.54 9.54
N ARG A 156 19.46 -0.24 8.53
CA ARG A 156 20.35 -0.66 7.44
C ARG A 156 20.77 0.53 6.60
#